data_AF-X1R2E9-F1
#
_entry.id   AF-X1R2E9-F1
#
_cell.length_a   1.000
_cell.length_b   1.000
_cell.length_c   1.000
_cell.angle_alpha   90.00
_cell.angle_beta   90.00
_cell.angle_gamma   90.00
#
_symmetry.space_group_name_H-M   'P 1'
#
loop_
_entity.id
_entity.type
_entity.pdbx_description
1 polymer ?
#
loop_
_entity_poly.entity_id
_entity_poly.type
_entity_poly.pdbx_seq_one_letter_code
_entity_poly.pdbx_strand_id
1 'polypeptide(L)'
;MNKTIEYAKYLNPDFAVFSITTVYPGTELFKSYISQEQIDINDFCAPKIYENENFTKVDLDKMLSRAKKEFYFRPRYILWHLTRIRSWQEFLTGVRAGYSMLG
;
A
#
# COMPACT_ATOMS: atom_id res chain seq x y z
N MET A 1 -5.81 -10.02 -0.09
CA MET A 1 -4.69 -9.35 -0.78
C MET A 1 -4.29 -10.02 -2.09
N ASN A 2 -3.95 -11.32 -2.14
CA ASN A 2 -3.45 -11.95 -3.38
C ASN A 2 -4.34 -11.70 -4.62
N LYS A 3 -5.66 -11.89 -4.50
CA LYS A 3 -6.62 -11.61 -5.58
C LYS A 3 -6.53 -10.16 -6.08
N THR A 4 -6.33 -9.20 -5.18
CA THR A 4 -6.17 -7.77 -5.51
C THR A 4 -4.87 -7.52 -6.28
N ILE A 5 -3.76 -8.16 -5.88
CA ILE A 5 -2.48 -8.05 -6.57
C ILE A 5 -2.60 -8.66 -7.97
N GLU A 6 -3.14 -9.87 -8.10
CA GLU A 6 -3.37 -10.52 -9.40
C GLU A 6 -4.25 -9.66 -10.31
N TYR A 7 -5.33 -9.09 -9.78
CA TYR A 7 -6.20 -8.23 -10.54
C TYR A 7 -5.50 -6.94 -11.01
N ALA A 8 -4.73 -6.29 -10.15
CA ALA A 8 -3.92 -5.14 -10.54
C ALA A 8 -2.89 -5.52 -11.63
N LYS A 9 -2.25 -6.70 -11.49
CA LYS A 9 -1.29 -7.20 -12.48
C LYS A 9 -1.95 -7.47 -13.83
N TYR A 10 -3.17 -8.01 -13.82
CA TYR A 10 -3.99 -8.26 -15.00
C TYR A 10 -4.42 -6.96 -15.71
N LEU A 11 -4.90 -5.97 -14.96
CA LEU A 11 -5.27 -4.65 -15.52
C LEU A 11 -4.08 -3.93 -16.16
N ASN A 12 -2.87 -4.22 -15.67
CA ASN A 12 -1.62 -3.64 -16.15
C ASN A 12 -1.62 -2.10 -16.28
N PRO A 13 -2.00 -1.35 -15.22
CA PRO A 13 -1.98 0.10 -15.27
C PRO A 13 -0.55 0.65 -15.21
N ASP A 14 -0.38 1.89 -15.66
CA ASP A 14 0.88 2.65 -15.59
C ASP A 14 1.37 2.83 -14.15
N PHE A 15 0.45 2.86 -13.18
CA PHE A 15 0.72 3.01 -11.75
C PHE A 15 -0.40 2.38 -10.91
N ALA A 16 -0.06 1.92 -9.70
CA ALA A 16 -1.02 1.40 -8.73
C ALA A 16 -0.66 1.80 -7.30
N VAL A 17 -1.66 2.27 -6.54
CA VAL A 17 -1.54 2.53 -5.10
C VAL A 17 -2.15 1.37 -4.34
N PHE A 18 -1.37 0.80 -3.43
CA PHE A 18 -1.86 -0.07 -2.38
C PHE A 18 -1.77 0.71 -1.07
N SER A 19 -2.81 0.66 -0.26
CA SER A 19 -2.89 1.35 1.03
C SER A 19 -3.48 0.42 2.07
N ILE A 20 -3.05 0.61 3.32
CA ILE A 20 -3.66 -0.04 4.47
C ILE A 20 -4.84 0.83 4.92
N THR A 21 -5.94 0.19 5.32
CA THR A 21 -7.12 0.89 5.80
C THR A 21 -6.78 1.67 7.07
N THR A 22 -7.09 2.95 7.06
CA THR A 22 -6.91 3.85 8.19
C THR A 22 -8.27 4.20 8.79
N VAL A 23 -8.37 4.09 10.10
CA VAL A 23 -9.55 4.46 10.88
C VAL A 23 -9.53 5.98 11.08
N TYR A 24 -10.40 6.68 10.36
CA TYR A 24 -10.54 8.13 10.46
C TYR A 24 -11.68 8.51 11.41
N PRO A 25 -11.46 9.43 12.36
CA PRO A 25 -12.51 9.93 13.26
C PRO A 25 -13.76 10.40 12.49
N GLY A 26 -14.93 10.02 12.99
CA GLY A 26 -16.22 10.36 12.37
C GLY A 26 -16.71 9.42 11.26
N THR A 27 -15.87 8.49 10.78
CA THR A 27 -16.31 7.44 9.82
C THR A 27 -17.11 6.33 10.51
N GLU A 28 -17.89 5.57 9.73
CA GLU A 28 -18.59 4.38 10.27
C GLU A 28 -17.62 3.33 10.81
N LEU A 29 -16.51 3.12 10.10
CA LEU A 29 -15.44 2.22 10.54
C LEU A 29 -14.89 2.64 11.91
N PHE A 30 -14.72 3.94 12.14
CA PHE A 30 -14.29 4.47 13.44
C PHE A 30 -15.28 4.15 14.54
N LYS A 31 -16.59 4.36 14.31
CA LYS A 31 -17.64 4.03 15.28
C LYS A 31 -17.64 2.55 15.65
N SER A 32 -17.51 1.66 14.66
CA SER A 32 -17.40 0.23 14.93
C SER A 32 -16.11 -0.12 15.68
N TYR A 33 -14.99 0.49 15.30
CA TYR A 33 -13.67 0.19 15.87
C TYR A 33 -13.58 0.56 17.35
N ILE A 34 -13.98 1.78 17.73
CA ILE A 34 -13.98 2.21 19.14
C ILE A 34 -14.91 1.35 20.02
N SER A 35 -16.03 0.88 19.44
CA SER A 35 -17.00 0.06 20.17
C SER A 35 -16.48 -1.36 20.44
N GLN A 36 -15.71 -1.91 19.49
CA GLN A 36 -15.11 -3.24 19.59
C GLN A 36 -13.91 -3.23 20.53
N GLU A 37 -13.04 -2.23 20.41
CA GLU A 37 -11.79 -2.13 21.17
C GLU A 37 -11.98 -1.44 22.54
N GLN A 38 -13.19 -0.99 22.87
CA GLN A 38 -13.50 -0.22 24.09
C GLN A 38 -12.59 1.01 24.30
N ILE A 39 -12.22 1.68 23.21
CA ILE A 39 -11.31 2.85 23.22
C ILE A 39 -12.12 4.13 23.44
N ASP A 40 -11.63 5.02 24.32
CA ASP A 40 -12.20 6.37 24.46
C ASP A 40 -11.97 7.17 23.17
N ILE A 41 -13.02 7.81 22.67
CA ILE A 41 -12.98 8.71 21.51
C ILE A 41 -11.94 9.82 21.71
N ASN A 42 -11.75 10.28 22.95
CA ASN A 42 -10.79 11.32 23.30
C ASN A 42 -9.33 10.91 23.09
N ASP A 43 -9.03 9.60 23.07
CA ASP A 43 -7.69 9.06 22.83
C ASP A 43 -7.34 8.94 21.32
N PHE A 44 -8.26 9.39 20.45
CA PHE A 44 -8.12 9.34 19.00
C PHE A 44 -7.79 10.71 18.39
N CYS A 45 -6.68 11.31 18.82
CA CYS A 45 -6.18 12.57 18.24
C CYS A 45 -5.61 12.43 16.82
N ALA A 46 -5.35 11.20 16.34
CA ALA A 46 -4.77 10.95 15.03
C ALA A 46 -5.36 9.68 14.36
N PRO A 47 -5.41 9.63 13.02
CA PRO A 47 -5.82 8.42 12.29
C PRO A 47 -4.92 7.23 12.64
N LYS A 48 -5.52 6.07 12.92
CA LYS A 48 -4.80 4.83 13.26
C LYS A 48 -5.00 3.79 12.18
N ILE A 49 -4.05 2.89 12.03
CA ILE A 49 -4.19 1.72 11.15
C ILE A 49 -5.28 0.83 11.74
N TYR A 50 -6.15 0.31 10.88
CA TYR A 50 -7.15 -0.67 11.28
C TYR A 50 -6.48 -2.04 11.45
N GLU A 51 -6.31 -2.46 12.71
CA GLU A 51 -5.85 -3.79 13.10
C GLU A 51 -7.03 -4.62 13.59
N ASN A 52 -6.95 -5.94 13.47
CA ASN A 52 -7.94 -6.87 14.03
C ASN A 52 -7.29 -8.21 14.39
N GLU A 53 -8.08 -9.16 14.91
CA GLU A 53 -7.63 -10.49 15.31
C GLU A 53 -6.92 -11.28 14.20
N ASN A 54 -7.22 -10.97 12.93
CA ASN A 54 -6.65 -11.67 11.77
C ASN A 54 -5.37 -11.01 11.24
N PHE A 55 -5.19 -9.70 11.45
CA PHE A 55 -4.10 -8.93 10.86
C PHE A 55 -3.58 -7.88 11.83
N THR A 56 -2.33 -8.05 12.23
CA THR A 56 -1.57 -7.02 12.95
C THR A 56 -1.03 -5.98 11.98
N LYS A 57 -0.60 -4.82 12.49
CA LYS A 57 0.13 -3.83 11.69
C LYS A 57 1.32 -4.42 10.93
N VAL A 58 2.07 -5.33 11.58
CA VAL A 58 3.23 -5.99 10.96
C VAL A 58 2.80 -6.85 9.77
N ASP A 59 1.67 -7.55 9.87
CA ASP A 59 1.14 -8.35 8.78
C ASP A 59 0.66 -7.47 7.62
N LEU A 60 -0.03 -6.38 7.93
CA LEU A 60 -0.50 -5.39 6.96
C LEU A 60 0.67 -4.73 6.21
N ASP A 61 1.73 -4.36 6.92
CA ASP A 61 2.95 -3.80 6.34
C ASP A 61 3.66 -4.81 5.43
N LYS A 62 3.74 -6.08 5.83
CA LYS A 62 4.27 -7.17 4.98
C LYS A 62 3.42 -7.37 3.73
N MET A 63 2.10 -7.37 3.87
CA MET A 63 1.17 -7.50 2.74
C MET A 63 1.30 -6.33 1.77
N LEU A 64 1.45 -5.11 2.29
CA LEU A 64 1.64 -3.90 1.51
C LEU A 64 2.98 -3.92 0.75
N SER A 65 4.08 -4.26 1.46
CA SER A 65 5.42 -4.39 0.86
C SER A 65 5.42 -5.44 -0.25
N ARG A 66 4.81 -6.61 0.01
CA ARG A 66 4.65 -7.68 -0.99
C ARG A 66 3.88 -7.20 -2.21
N ALA A 67 2.75 -6.51 -2.03
CA ALA A 67 1.94 -6.03 -3.14
C ALA A 67 2.70 -5.03 -4.03
N LYS A 68 3.42 -4.08 -3.43
CA LYS A 68 4.27 -3.14 -4.16
C LYS A 68 5.37 -3.88 -4.92
N LYS A 69 6.08 -4.81 -4.26
CA LYS A 69 7.16 -5.59 -4.87
C LYS A 69 6.65 -6.42 -6.06
N GLU A 70 5.58 -7.19 -5.87
CA GLU A 70 5.00 -8.01 -6.93
C GLU A 70 4.43 -7.19 -8.10
N PHE A 71 3.95 -5.97 -7.87
CA PHE A 71 3.40 -5.14 -8.93
C PHE A 71 4.49 -4.37 -9.70
N TYR A 72 5.44 -3.74 -9.01
CA TYR A 72 6.44 -2.88 -9.66
C TYR A 72 7.66 -3.63 -10.19
N PHE A 73 8.04 -4.77 -9.59
CA PHE A 73 9.21 -5.54 -10.03
C PHE A 73 8.91 -6.58 -11.12
N ARG A 74 7.74 -6.49 -11.77
CA ARG A 74 7.42 -7.36 -12.92
C ARG A 74 8.36 -7.03 -14.08
N PRO A 75 9.03 -8.02 -14.69
CA PRO A 75 9.94 -7.76 -15.82
C PRO A 75 9.27 -6.96 -16.94
N ARG A 76 8.02 -7.29 -17.28
CA ARG A 76 7.23 -6.56 -18.28
C ARG A 76 7.01 -5.09 -17.91
N TYR A 77 6.70 -4.79 -16.65
CA TYR A 77 6.50 -3.42 -16.18
C TYR A 77 7.81 -2.63 -16.24
N ILE A 78 8.91 -3.21 -15.75
CA ILE A 78 10.23 -2.57 -15.77
C ILE A 78 10.64 -2.26 -17.20
N LEU A 79 10.58 -3.23 -18.11
CA LEU A 79 10.97 -3.05 -19.51
C LEU A 79 10.12 -1.97 -20.19
N TRP A 80 8.80 -2.02 -20.01
CA TRP A 80 7.91 -1.01 -20.55
C TRP A 80 8.22 0.39 -19.99
N HIS A 81 8.49 0.51 -18.70
CA HIS A 81 8.84 1.78 -18.08
C HIS A 81 10.18 2.32 -18.61
N LEU A 82 11.20 1.46 -18.74
CA LEU A 82 12.50 1.82 -19.30
C LEU A 82 12.39 2.39 -20.72
N THR A 83 11.50 1.86 -21.58
CA THR A 83 11.29 2.41 -22.94
C THR A 83 10.66 3.80 -22.97
N ARG A 84 10.08 4.26 -21.86
CA ARG A 84 9.39 5.57 -21.76
C ARG A 84 10.25 6.65 -21.12
N ILE A 85 11.37 6.29 -20.50
CA ILE A 85 12.27 7.24 -19.85
C ILE A 85 12.92 8.14 -20.91
N ARG A 86 12.81 9.46 -20.73
CA ARG A 86 13.34 10.46 -21.68
C ARG A 86 14.55 11.21 -21.15
N SER A 87 14.88 11.07 -19.87
CA SER A 87 16.00 11.76 -19.25
C SER A 87 16.74 10.91 -18.22
N TRP A 88 18.02 11.23 -18.01
CA TRP A 88 18.82 10.59 -16.96
C TRP A 88 18.26 10.86 -15.56
N GLN A 89 17.62 12.01 -15.36
CA GLN A 89 16.99 12.38 -14.10
C GLN A 89 15.75 11.52 -13.80
N GLU A 90 14.92 11.26 -14.80
CA GLU A 90 13.79 10.31 -14.69
C GLU A 90 14.28 8.90 -14.37
N PHE A 91 15.34 8.44 -15.03
CA PHE A 91 15.97 7.15 -14.75
C PHE A 91 16.41 7.03 -13.29
N LEU A 92 17.19 7.99 -12.81
CA LEU A 92 17.66 8.01 -11.42
C LEU A 92 16.51 8.09 -10.41
N THR A 93 15.44 8.81 -10.75
CA THR A 93 14.23 8.89 -9.92
C THR A 93 13.54 7.54 -9.82
N GLY A 94 13.39 6.83 -10.94
CA GLY A 94 12.84 5.47 -10.98
C GLY A 94 13.69 4.47 -10.19
N VAL A 95 15.02 4.53 -10.31
CA VAL A 95 15.95 3.67 -9.55
C VAL A 95 15.84 3.93 -8.04
N ARG A 96 15.79 5.20 -7.61
CA ARG A 96 15.61 5.55 -6.18
C ARG A 96 14.27 5.08 -5.65
N ALA A 97 13.19 5.27 -6.41
CA ALA A 97 11.87 4.79 -6.03
C ALA A 97 11.85 3.26 -5.90
N GLY A 98 12.42 2.53 -6.86
CA GLY A 98 12.57 1.08 -6.78
C GLY A 98 13.37 0.64 -5.55
N TYR A 99 14.51 1.29 -5.28
CA TYR A 99 15.33 0.99 -4.10
C TYR A 99 14.57 1.20 -2.79
N SER A 100 13.78 2.29 -2.66
CA SER A 100 12.95 2.54 -1.48
C SER A 100 11.84 1.51 -1.24
N MET A 101 11.48 0.71 -2.26
CA MET A 101 10.50 -0.36 -2.11
C MET A 101 11.14 -1.69 -1.67
N LEU A 102 12.48 -1.81 -1.76
CA LEU A 102 13.21 -3.01 -1.35
C LEU A 102 13.57 -3.01 0.14
N GLY A 103 13.85 -1.82 0.69
CA GLY A 103 14.08 -1.56 2.11
C GLY A 103 12.81 -1.53 2.94
#